data_AF-A0A7T0BRP3-F1
#
_entry.id   AF-A0A7T0BRP3-F1
#
_cell.length_a   1.000
_cell.length_b   1.000
_cell.length_c   1.000
_cell.angle_alpha   90.00
_cell.angle_beta   90.00
_cell.angle_gamma   90.00
#
_symmetry.space_group_name_H-M   'P 1'
#
loop_
_entity.id
_entity.type
_entity.pdbx_description
1 polymer ?
#
loop_
_entity_poly.entity_id
_entity_poly.type
_entity_poly.pdbx_seq_one_letter_code
_entity_poly.pdbx_strand_id
1 'polypeptide(L)'
;MQFELNKINFNSFIDSLRFFLLYKSNFNKDSNFSSKIFYKTYSTQLINGLGNFMFRIFEFIKMKLKLIRCSNKILDFNIHFIKTIVCCLYKKIFFFTSGLFFKKIIISFVKIIKLLNLYISLNKI
;
A
#
# COMPACT_ATOMS: atom_id res chain seq x y z
N MET A 1 18.12 -22.61 -10.94
CA MET A 1 17.39 -21.36 -10.65
C MET A 1 17.12 -21.30 -9.14
N GLN A 2 18.20 -21.14 -8.36
CA GLN A 2 18.13 -20.90 -6.92
C GLN A 2 17.63 -19.48 -6.73
N PHE A 3 16.37 -19.36 -6.30
CA PHE A 3 15.72 -18.07 -6.10
C PHE A 3 16.45 -17.29 -5.00
N GLU A 4 16.80 -16.05 -5.31
CA GLU A 4 17.32 -15.03 -4.39
C GLU A 4 16.27 -14.65 -3.34
N LEU A 5 15.92 -15.59 -2.45
CA LEU A 5 15.17 -15.33 -1.23
C LEU A 5 16.06 -14.76 -0.12
N ASN A 6 17.37 -14.68 -0.34
CA ASN A 6 18.39 -14.39 0.68
C ASN A 6 18.40 -12.97 1.26
N LYS A 7 17.41 -12.12 0.96
CA LYS A 7 17.27 -10.78 1.57
C LYS A 7 15.86 -10.41 2.00
N ILE A 8 14.92 -11.37 2.05
CA ILE A 8 13.61 -11.10 2.64
C ILE A 8 13.73 -11.44 4.12
N ASN A 9 13.71 -10.41 4.97
CA ASN A 9 13.65 -10.59 6.42
C ASN A 9 12.48 -11.54 6.74
N PHE A 10 12.68 -12.59 7.54
CA PHE A 10 11.71 -13.69 7.72
C PHE A 10 10.30 -13.17 8.06
N ASN A 11 10.21 -12.11 8.87
CA ASN A 11 8.95 -11.45 9.20
C ASN A 11 8.27 -10.81 7.97
N SER A 12 9.03 -10.18 7.08
CA SER A 12 8.49 -9.59 5.85
C SER A 12 7.99 -10.67 4.87
N PHE A 13 8.60 -11.86 4.88
CA PHE A 13 8.10 -13.00 4.13
C PHE A 13 6.75 -13.47 4.69
N ILE A 14 6.65 -13.65 6.01
CA ILE A 14 5.39 -14.04 6.67
C ILE A 14 4.27 -13.06 6.36
N ASP A 15 4.51 -11.76 6.50
CA ASP A 15 3.48 -10.75 6.24
C ASP A 15 3.08 -10.69 4.76
N SER A 16 4.03 -10.91 3.84
CA SER A 16 3.71 -11.01 2.43
C SER A 16 2.82 -12.21 2.10
N LEU A 17 3.04 -13.35 2.77
CA LEU A 17 2.22 -14.54 2.66
C LEU A 17 0.82 -14.29 3.24
N ARG A 18 0.72 -13.68 4.42
CA ARG A 18 -0.56 -13.29 5.03
C ARG A 18 -1.37 -12.38 4.11
N PHE A 19 -0.72 -11.35 3.56
CA PHE A 19 -1.34 -10.46 2.58
C PHE A 19 -1.84 -11.24 1.37
N PHE A 20 -1.02 -12.13 0.80
CA PHE A 20 -1.40 -12.91 -0.36
C PHE A 20 -2.61 -13.80 -0.09
N LEU A 21 -2.60 -14.54 1.01
CA LEU A 21 -3.68 -15.44 1.39
C LEU A 21 -4.98 -14.65 1.52
N LEU A 22 -4.97 -13.54 2.25
CA LEU A 22 -6.18 -12.74 2.44
C LEU A 22 -6.65 -12.00 1.18
N TYR A 23 -5.73 -11.65 0.28
CA TYR A 23 -6.03 -10.95 -0.98
C TYR A 23 -6.57 -11.89 -2.07
N LYS A 24 -5.99 -13.09 -2.19
CA LYS A 24 -6.30 -14.04 -3.26
C LYS A 24 -7.26 -15.16 -2.85
N SER A 25 -7.38 -15.48 -1.56
CA SER A 25 -8.32 -16.52 -1.13
C SER A 25 -9.74 -16.18 -1.57
N ASN A 26 -10.48 -17.18 -2.03
CA ASN A 26 -11.92 -17.10 -2.02
C ASN A 26 -12.38 -17.77 -0.73
N PHE A 27 -13.01 -17.02 0.18
CA PHE A 27 -13.50 -17.60 1.42
C PHE A 27 -14.72 -18.51 1.21
N ASN A 28 -15.37 -18.42 0.04
CA ASN A 28 -16.60 -19.16 -0.27
C ASN A 28 -16.37 -20.34 -1.23
N LYS A 29 -15.14 -20.54 -1.72
CA LYS A 29 -14.78 -21.60 -2.67
C LYS A 29 -13.31 -21.94 -2.49
N ASP A 30 -12.95 -23.19 -2.75
CA ASP A 30 -11.55 -23.59 -2.72
C ASP A 30 -10.70 -22.73 -3.66
N SER A 31 -9.48 -22.45 -3.22
CA SER A 31 -8.53 -21.64 -3.96
C SER A 31 -7.16 -22.30 -3.95
N ASN A 32 -6.57 -22.44 -5.14
CA ASN A 32 -5.28 -23.11 -5.30
C ASN A 32 -4.14 -22.12 -5.06
N PHE A 33 -3.16 -22.56 -4.28
CA PHE A 33 -1.90 -21.85 -4.13
C PHE A 33 -1.02 -22.03 -5.36
N SER A 34 -0.37 -20.96 -5.80
CA SER A 34 0.66 -21.02 -6.86
C SER A 34 1.77 -20.03 -6.52
N SER A 35 3.00 -20.53 -6.44
CA SER A 35 4.21 -19.73 -6.19
C SER A 35 4.37 -18.60 -7.21
N LYS A 36 4.04 -18.86 -8.49
CA LYS A 36 4.07 -17.86 -9.57
C LYS A 36 3.06 -16.73 -9.32
N ILE A 37 1.85 -17.06 -8.85
CA ILE A 37 0.81 -16.07 -8.55
C ILE A 37 1.17 -15.29 -7.28
N PHE A 38 1.75 -15.96 -6.28
CA PHE A 38 2.29 -15.32 -5.08
C PHE A 38 3.34 -14.27 -5.44
N TYR A 39 4.38 -14.65 -6.17
CA TYR A 39 5.46 -13.74 -6.56
C TYR A 39 4.95 -12.55 -7.38
N LYS A 40 4.04 -12.81 -8.35
CA LYS A 40 3.40 -11.74 -9.13
C LYS A 40 2.62 -10.77 -8.24
N THR A 41 1.91 -11.29 -7.24
CA THR A 41 1.13 -10.45 -6.31
C THR A 41 2.05 -9.64 -5.39
N TYR A 42 3.11 -10.26 -4.86
CA TYR A 42 4.13 -9.61 -4.06
C TYR A 42 4.79 -8.45 -4.83
N SER A 43 5.29 -8.73 -6.03
CA SER A 43 5.93 -7.70 -6.87
C SER A 43 4.96 -6.56 -7.24
N THR A 44 3.74 -6.88 -7.70
CA THR A 44 2.83 -5.84 -8.22
C THR A 44 2.12 -5.03 -7.14
N GLN A 45 1.67 -5.67 -6.04
CA GLN A 45 0.87 -4.97 -5.02
C GLN A 45 1.75 -4.46 -3.87
N LEU A 46 2.74 -5.25 -3.44
CA LEU A 46 3.57 -4.88 -2.27
C LEU A 46 4.77 -4.04 -2.68
N ILE A 47 5.60 -4.49 -3.65
CA ILE A 47 6.78 -3.72 -4.06
C ILE A 47 6.35 -2.48 -4.88
N ASN A 48 5.72 -2.70 -6.04
CA ASN A 48 5.42 -1.60 -6.97
C ASN A 48 4.22 -0.75 -6.53
N GLY A 49 3.37 -1.29 -5.66
CA GLY A 49 2.24 -0.57 -5.08
C GLY A 49 2.64 0.16 -3.80
N LEU A 50 2.60 -0.57 -2.67
CA LEU A 50 2.83 -0.01 -1.34
C LEU A 50 4.27 0.52 -1.18
N GLY A 51 5.27 -0.26 -1.58
CA GLY A 51 6.68 0.08 -1.44
C GLY A 51 7.03 1.35 -2.20
N ASN A 52 6.65 1.44 -3.47
CA ASN A 52 6.83 2.64 -4.28
C ASN A 52 6.13 3.87 -3.67
N PHE A 53 4.90 3.71 -3.17
CA PHE A 53 4.16 4.79 -2.51
C PHE A 53 4.91 5.31 -1.28
N MET A 54 5.27 4.40 -0.35
CA MET A 54 5.99 4.75 0.87
C MET A 54 7.34 5.38 0.56
N PHE A 55 8.08 4.81 -0.39
CA PHE A 55 9.38 5.35 -0.83
C PHE A 55 9.26 6.80 -1.30
N ARG A 56 8.32 7.10 -2.20
CA ARG A 56 8.11 8.46 -2.71
C ARG A 56 7.70 9.44 -1.62
N ILE A 57 6.83 9.01 -0.69
CA ILE A 57 6.47 9.84 0.47
C ILE A 57 7.69 10.11 1.36
N PHE A 58 8.50 9.09 1.65
CA PHE A 58 9.69 9.27 2.48
C PHE A 58 10.71 10.20 1.83
N GLU A 59 10.98 10.04 0.53
CA GLU A 59 11.85 10.94 -0.23
C GLU A 59 11.30 12.37 -0.23
N PHE A 60 9.99 12.55 -0.43
CA PHE A 60 9.35 13.85 -0.37
C PHE A 60 9.50 14.52 1.00
N ILE A 61 9.22 13.78 2.07
CA ILE A 61 9.39 14.26 3.46
C ILE A 61 10.85 14.63 3.71
N LYS A 62 11.81 13.81 3.28
CA LYS A 62 13.24 14.05 3.46
C LYS A 62 13.70 15.31 2.72
N MET A 63 13.26 15.52 1.47
CA MET A 63 13.51 16.74 0.71
C MET A 63 12.89 17.97 1.36
N LYS A 64 11.63 17.87 1.81
CA LYS A 64 10.90 18.97 2.45
C LYS A 64 11.45 19.31 3.82
N LEU A 65 11.85 18.35 4.65
CA LEU A 65 12.52 18.62 5.93
C LEU A 65 13.85 19.36 5.72
N LYS A 66 14.58 19.04 4.65
CA LYS A 66 15.78 19.79 4.25
C LYS A 66 15.45 21.23 3.84
N LEU A 67 14.31 21.46 3.20
CA LEU A 67 13.81 22.79 2.80
C LEU A 67 13.17 23.60 3.94
N ILE A 68 12.46 22.97 4.88
CA ILE A 68 11.87 23.60 6.08
C ILE A 68 12.97 24.12 6.99
N ARG A 69 14.10 23.40 7.09
CA ARG A 69 15.30 23.89 7.78
C ARG A 69 15.91 25.14 7.12
N CYS A 70 15.58 25.43 5.85
CA CYS A 70 16.13 26.54 5.08
C CYS A 70 15.10 27.66 4.78
N SER A 71 13.81 27.47 5.01
CA SER A 71 12.80 28.49 4.70
C SER A 71 11.49 28.30 5.46
N ASN A 72 11.09 29.33 6.21
CA ASN A 72 9.82 29.44 6.95
C ASN A 72 8.60 29.62 6.03
N LYS A 73 8.52 28.95 4.88
CA LYS A 73 7.37 29.04 3.98
C LYS A 73 6.47 27.81 4.12
N ILE A 74 5.35 28.02 4.81
CA ILE A 74 4.21 27.11 4.84
C ILE A 74 3.66 27.03 3.42
N LEU A 75 3.69 25.83 2.83
CA LEU A 75 3.15 25.57 1.51
C LEU A 75 1.79 24.87 1.66
N ASP A 76 0.76 25.50 1.11
CA ASP A 76 -0.58 24.95 0.98
C ASP A 76 -0.55 23.69 0.10
N PHE A 77 -0.42 22.55 0.75
CA PHE A 77 -0.90 21.31 0.15
C PHE A 77 -2.42 21.40 0.09
N ASN A 78 -3.01 20.78 -0.93
CA ASN A 78 -4.45 20.48 -0.92
C ASN A 78 -4.72 19.34 0.09
N ILE A 79 -4.32 19.55 1.36
CA ILE A 79 -4.43 18.68 2.53
C ILE A 79 -5.87 18.24 2.68
N HIS A 80 -6.81 19.12 2.33
CA HIS A 80 -8.22 18.84 2.41
C HIS A 80 -8.62 17.67 1.53
N PHE A 81 -8.13 17.56 0.29
CA PHE A 81 -8.46 16.46 -0.62
C PHE A 81 -7.93 15.11 -0.10
N ILE A 82 -6.66 15.08 0.34
CA ILE A 82 -6.03 13.87 0.90
C ILE A 82 -6.72 13.47 2.20
N LYS A 83 -6.99 14.43 3.09
CA LYS A 83 -7.67 14.20 4.37
C LYS A 83 -9.09 13.66 4.15
N THR A 84 -9.84 14.19 3.19
CA THR A 84 -11.19 13.71 2.86
C THR A 84 -11.14 12.28 2.30
N ILE A 85 -10.19 11.98 1.42
CA ILE A 85 -9.99 10.63 0.88
C ILE A 85 -9.67 9.65 2.02
N VAL A 86 -8.66 9.96 2.85
CA VAL A 86 -8.24 9.11 3.97
C VAL A 86 -9.38 8.90 4.98
N CYS A 87 -10.15 9.95 5.32
CA CYS A 87 -11.32 9.84 6.21
C CYS A 87 -12.43 8.95 5.64
N CYS A 88 -12.81 9.15 4.37
CA CYS A 88 -13.83 8.33 3.71
C CYS A 88 -13.42 6.86 3.64
N LEU A 89 -12.13 6.59 3.49
CA LEU A 89 -11.59 5.24 3.42
C LEU A 89 -11.46 4.59 4.79
N TYR A 90 -11.08 5.34 5.82
CA TYR A 90 -11.08 4.86 7.20
C TYR A 90 -12.49 4.44 7.63
N LYS A 91 -13.52 5.25 7.32
CA LYS A 91 -14.93 4.91 7.56
C LYS A 91 -15.34 3.62 6.84
N LYS A 92 -14.90 3.42 5.58
CA LYS A 92 -15.17 2.17 4.84
C LYS A 92 -14.46 0.97 5.46
N ILE A 93 -13.20 1.10 5.86
CA ILE A 93 -12.44 0.02 6.51
C ILE A 93 -13.11 -0.37 7.83
N PHE A 94 -13.48 0.62 8.66
CA PHE A 94 -14.19 0.41 9.93
C PHE A 94 -15.53 -0.33 9.73
N PHE A 95 -16.31 0.05 8.72
CA PHE A 95 -17.57 -0.63 8.38
C PHE A 95 -17.36 -2.08 7.91
N PHE A 96 -16.25 -2.40 7.26
CA PHE A 96 -15.98 -3.77 6.83
C PHE A 96 -15.35 -4.64 7.92
N THR A 97 -14.65 -4.05 8.90
CA THR A 97 -14.08 -4.78 10.03
C THR A 97 -15.15 -5.32 10.97
N SER A 98 -16.28 -4.62 11.12
CA SER A 98 -17.42 -5.10 11.91
C SER A 98 -18.17 -6.28 11.26
N GLY A 99 -17.96 -6.53 9.95
CA GLY A 99 -18.62 -7.62 9.21
C GLY A 99 -17.72 -8.79 8.81
N LEU A 100 -16.50 -8.91 9.35
CA LEU A 100 -15.51 -9.96 8.99
C LEU A 100 -15.16 -10.02 7.48
N PHE A 101 -15.37 -8.94 6.72
CA PHE A 101 -15.12 -8.90 5.27
C PHE A 101 -13.65 -8.58 4.93
N PHE A 102 -12.70 -9.34 5.48
CA PHE A 102 -11.26 -9.11 5.35
C PHE A 102 -10.77 -8.95 3.90
N LYS A 103 -11.30 -9.76 2.98
CA LYS A 103 -10.98 -9.65 1.55
C LYS A 103 -11.37 -8.29 0.97
N LYS A 104 -12.57 -7.79 1.30
CA LYS A 104 -13.06 -6.49 0.82
C LYS A 104 -12.21 -5.35 1.38
N ILE A 105 -11.76 -5.45 2.63
CA ILE A 105 -10.85 -4.50 3.27
C ILE A 105 -9.54 -4.42 2.49
N ILE A 106 -8.87 -5.55 2.26
CA ILE A 106 -7.56 -5.57 1.60
C ILE A 106 -7.66 -5.14 0.15
N ILE A 107 -8.70 -5.54 -0.58
CA ILE A 107 -8.94 -5.03 -1.94
C ILE A 107 -9.13 -3.52 -1.93
N SER A 108 -9.88 -2.99 -0.96
CA SER A 108 -10.07 -1.54 -0.83
C SER A 108 -8.75 -0.86 -0.53
N PHE A 109 -7.96 -1.37 0.42
CA PHE A 109 -6.64 -0.87 0.76
C PHE A 109 -5.70 -0.79 -0.46
N VAL A 110 -5.63 -1.86 -1.26
CA VAL A 110 -4.84 -1.88 -2.50
C VAL A 110 -5.32 -0.82 -3.49
N LYS A 111 -6.64 -0.61 -3.63
CA LYS A 111 -7.18 0.45 -4.51
C LYS A 111 -6.77 1.84 -4.05
N ILE A 112 -6.74 2.08 -2.74
CA ILE A 112 -6.29 3.37 -2.15
C ILE A 112 -4.85 3.64 -2.55
N ILE A 113 -3.97 2.67 -2.33
CA ILE A 113 -2.54 2.82 -2.65
C ILE A 113 -2.35 3.14 -4.13
N LYS A 114 -3.12 2.52 -5.02
CA LYS A 114 -3.09 2.83 -6.45
C LYS A 114 -3.52 4.27 -6.74
N LEU A 115 -4.60 4.75 -6.12
CA LEU A 115 -5.06 6.13 -6.27
C LEU A 115 -4.04 7.14 -5.73
N LEU A 116 -3.41 6.83 -4.59
CA LEU A 116 -2.40 7.70 -3.99
C LEU A 116 -1.12 7.74 -4.85
N ASN A 117 -0.67 6.60 -5.38
CA ASN A 117 0.44 6.56 -6.34
C ASN A 117 0.14 7.36 -7.61
N LEU A 118 -1.09 7.28 -8.12
CA LEU A 118 -1.54 8.08 -9.26
C LEU A 118 -1.51 9.57 -8.92
N TYR A 119 -2.04 9.96 -7.76
CA TYR A 119 -2.04 11.34 -7.29
C TYR A 119 -0.62 11.91 -7.17
N ILE A 120 0.31 11.15 -6.57
CA ILE A 120 1.72 11.54 -6.46
C ILE A 120 2.33 11.73 -7.85
N SER A 121 2.08 10.78 -8.77
CA SER A 121 2.62 10.83 -10.14
C SER A 121 2.08 12.03 -10.93
N LEU A 122 0.78 12.35 -10.81
CA LEU A 122 0.17 13.51 -11.47
C LEU A 122 0.70 14.84 -10.93
N ASN A 123 0.99 14.91 -9.63
CA ASN A 123 1.51 16.12 -8.99
C ASN A 123 3.05 16.22 -9.01
N LYS A 124 3.75 15.29 -9.68
CA LYS A 124 5.23 15.23 -9.77
C LYS A 124 5.93 15.33 -8.41
N ILE A 125 5.34 14.67 -7.41
CA ILE A 125 5.91 14.42 -6.07
C ILE A 125 6.74 13.14 -6.17
#